data_AF-A0A9Q3ZNN4-F1
#
_entry.id   AF-A0A9Q3ZNN4-F1
#
_cell.length_a   1.000
_cell.length_b   1.000
_cell.length_c   1.000
_cell.angle_alpha   90.00
_cell.angle_beta   90.00
_cell.angle_gamma   90.00
#
_symmetry.space_group_name_H-M   'P 1'
#
loop_
_entity.id
_entity.type
_entity.pdbx_description
1 polymer ?
#
loop_
_entity_poly.entity_id
_entity_poly.type
_entity_poly.pdbx_seq_one_letter_code
_entity_poly.pdbx_strand_id
1 'polypeptide(L)'
;MTRILAFVLAAVTATAAWSQELIDKGFVHGWNLMVDPALGNGCLIQTVYEDLSVVRLGYDRTGNRGYFTVFNKNWGAIEDGGSYPITFDLDGERFEATAIGANKGKVRGATVFFTDREFVHAIAQRKVMTVYGAEGQEIMAIDLKGTSKALEYARECQKAQN
;
A
#
# COMPACT_ATOMS: atom_id res chain seq x y z
N MET A 1 65.51 -10.89 4.53
CA MET A 1 65.00 -9.64 5.10
C MET A 1 63.61 -9.40 4.54
N THR A 2 62.65 -9.36 5.45
CA THR A 2 61.20 -9.32 5.25
C THR A 2 60.72 -7.95 4.73
N ARG A 3 59.59 -7.93 3.99
CA ARG A 3 58.41 -7.02 4.08
C ARG A 3 58.00 -6.41 2.74
N ILE A 4 56.73 -6.23 2.37
CA ILE A 4 55.37 -6.62 2.82
C ILE A 4 54.51 -6.37 1.56
N LEU A 5 53.68 -7.35 1.15
CA LEU A 5 52.69 -7.18 0.09
C LEU A 5 51.43 -6.56 0.74
N ALA A 6 51.08 -5.32 0.39
CA ALA A 6 49.88 -4.67 0.91
C ALA A 6 48.65 -5.10 0.10
N PHE A 7 47.87 -6.04 0.65
CA PHE A 7 46.53 -6.35 0.15
C PHE A 7 45.54 -5.36 0.75
N VAL A 8 45.03 -4.43 -0.05
CA VAL A 8 43.93 -3.53 0.33
C VAL A 8 42.63 -4.31 0.17
N LEU A 9 42.05 -4.75 1.29
CA LEU A 9 40.74 -5.40 1.35
C LEU A 9 39.67 -4.30 1.36
N ALA A 10 39.08 -3.99 0.21
CA ALA A 10 37.92 -3.12 0.12
C ALA A 10 36.69 -3.87 0.67
N ALA A 11 36.28 -3.55 1.89
CA ALA A 11 35.05 -4.05 2.49
C ALA A 11 33.84 -3.44 1.78
N VAL A 12 33.20 -4.20 0.88
CA VAL A 12 31.90 -3.85 0.31
C VAL A 12 30.86 -4.01 1.41
N THR A 13 30.53 -2.93 2.10
CA THR A 13 29.35 -2.90 2.98
C THR A 13 28.10 -2.87 2.09
N ALA A 14 27.59 -4.04 1.75
CA ALA A 14 26.25 -4.16 1.21
C ALA A 14 25.26 -3.72 2.30
N THR A 15 24.79 -2.47 2.22
CA THR A 15 23.64 -2.03 3.01
C THR A 15 22.43 -2.80 2.51
N ALA A 16 22.09 -3.88 3.19
CA ALA A 16 20.76 -4.46 3.07
C ALA A 16 19.76 -3.34 3.38
N ALA A 17 18.97 -2.94 2.39
CA ALA A 17 17.82 -2.10 2.61
C ALA A 17 16.80 -2.94 3.40
N TRP A 18 16.85 -2.84 4.73
CA TRP A 18 15.84 -3.41 5.59
C TRP A 18 14.54 -2.67 5.30
N SER A 19 13.62 -3.28 4.56
CA SER A 19 12.24 -2.80 4.57
C SER A 19 11.77 -2.94 6.02
N GLN A 20 11.50 -1.81 6.70
CA GLN A 20 11.01 -1.87 8.06
C GLN A 20 9.69 -2.65 8.07
N GLU A 21 9.60 -3.63 8.97
CA GLU A 21 8.38 -4.43 9.12
C GLU A 21 7.23 -3.55 9.61
N LEU A 22 6.01 -3.91 9.20
CA LEU A 22 4.82 -3.26 9.71
C LEU A 22 4.64 -3.60 11.19
N ILE A 23 4.24 -2.60 11.98
CA ILE A 23 3.94 -2.79 13.40
C ILE A 23 2.46 -3.11 13.53
N ASP A 24 2.13 -4.34 13.92
CA ASP A 24 0.77 -4.78 14.19
C ASP A 24 0.17 -4.05 15.40
N LYS A 25 -1.06 -3.56 15.26
CA LYS A 25 -1.86 -2.90 16.30
C LYS A 25 -3.16 -3.64 16.59
N GLY A 26 -3.41 -4.77 15.94
CA GLY A 26 -4.56 -5.65 16.15
C GLY A 26 -5.50 -5.72 14.96
N PHE A 27 -6.58 -6.48 15.12
CA PHE A 27 -7.58 -6.75 14.09
C PHE A 27 -8.92 -6.10 14.45
N VAL A 28 -9.45 -5.28 13.54
CA VAL A 28 -10.68 -4.51 13.74
C VAL A 28 -11.59 -4.65 12.53
N HIS A 29 -12.82 -5.12 12.76
CA HIS A 29 -13.88 -5.16 11.75
C HIS A 29 -13.49 -5.80 10.39
N GLY A 30 -12.67 -6.86 10.40
CA GLY A 30 -12.25 -7.53 9.16
C GLY A 30 -10.91 -7.06 8.60
N TRP A 31 -10.26 -6.08 9.26
CA TRP A 31 -9.03 -5.47 8.79
C TRP A 31 -7.95 -5.49 9.87
N ASN A 32 -6.71 -5.74 9.48
CA ASN A 32 -5.54 -5.54 10.34
C ASN A 32 -5.24 -4.04 10.43
N LEU A 33 -5.15 -3.51 11.64
CA LEU A 33 -4.67 -2.17 11.91
C LEU A 33 -3.15 -2.24 12.11
N MET A 34 -2.41 -1.44 11.37
CA MET A 34 -0.94 -1.44 11.43
C MET A 34 -0.37 -0.03 11.38
N VAL A 35 0.92 0.08 11.69
CA VAL A 35 1.75 1.27 11.45
C VAL A 35 2.85 0.90 10.47
N ASP A 36 3.08 1.76 9.47
CA ASP A 36 4.18 1.63 8.51
C ASP A 36 5.28 2.66 8.82
N PRO A 37 6.41 2.20 9.43
CA PRO A 37 7.55 3.06 9.68
C PRO A 37 8.14 3.71 8.43
N ALA A 38 8.08 3.03 7.27
CA ALA A 38 8.60 3.55 6.02
C ALA A 38 7.77 4.73 5.47
N LEU A 39 6.51 4.86 5.92
CA LEU A 39 5.62 5.98 5.60
C LEU A 39 5.53 7.00 6.75
N GLY A 40 6.61 7.12 7.52
CA GLY A 40 6.74 8.10 8.60
C GLY A 40 5.96 7.73 9.86
N ASN A 41 5.74 6.44 10.11
CA ASN A 41 4.75 5.94 11.09
C ASN A 41 3.32 6.30 10.69
N GLY A 42 2.97 6.13 9.42
CA GLY A 42 1.60 6.24 8.94
C GLY A 42 0.76 5.04 9.39
N CYS A 43 -0.42 5.27 9.95
CA CYS A 43 -1.35 4.19 10.27
C CYS A 43 -2.09 3.72 9.01
N LEU A 44 -2.39 2.43 8.94
CA LEU A 44 -3.12 1.81 7.83
C LEU A 44 -4.05 0.71 8.31
N ILE A 45 -5.04 0.41 7.46
CA ILE A 45 -5.77 -0.85 7.50
C ILE A 45 -5.32 -1.73 6.35
N GLN A 46 -5.23 -3.03 6.58
CA GLN A 46 -4.88 -4.02 5.57
C GLN A 46 -5.74 -5.28 5.69
N THR A 47 -6.09 -5.86 4.55
CA THR A 47 -6.59 -7.22 4.50
C THR A 47 -5.79 -8.05 3.49
N VAL A 48 -5.79 -9.36 3.71
CA VAL A 48 -5.12 -10.36 2.86
C VAL A 48 -6.19 -11.35 2.41
N TYR A 49 -6.25 -11.59 1.10
CA TYR A 49 -7.22 -12.49 0.48
C TYR A 49 -6.62 -13.87 0.24
N GLU A 50 -7.47 -14.87 -0.01
CA GLU A 50 -7.06 -16.27 -0.24
C GLU A 50 -6.12 -16.44 -1.44
N ASP A 51 -6.26 -15.59 -2.46
CA ASP A 51 -5.39 -15.58 -3.64
C ASP A 51 -4.06 -14.85 -3.41
N LEU A 52 -3.77 -14.52 -2.14
CA LEU A 52 -2.61 -13.77 -1.66
C LEU A 52 -2.60 -12.29 -2.08
N SER A 53 -3.72 -11.77 -2.57
CA SER A 53 -3.87 -10.33 -2.77
C SER A 53 -3.84 -9.59 -1.45
N VAL A 54 -3.24 -8.41 -1.45
CA VAL A 54 -3.17 -7.54 -0.27
C VAL A 54 -3.72 -6.17 -0.63
N VAL A 55 -4.68 -5.70 0.16
CA VAL A 55 -5.25 -4.36 0.02
C VAL A 55 -4.85 -3.54 1.23
N ARG A 56 -4.36 -2.32 0.99
CA ARG A 56 -4.00 -1.35 2.04
C ARG A 56 -4.69 -0.03 1.79
N LEU A 57 -5.16 0.59 2.86
CA LEU A 57 -5.65 1.96 2.87
C LEU A 57 -5.10 2.65 4.12
N GLY A 58 -4.42 3.78 3.96
CA GLY A 58 -3.76 4.41 5.10
C GLY A 58 -3.20 5.78 4.83
N TYR A 59 -2.37 6.22 5.76
CA TYR A 59 -1.71 7.52 5.75
C TYR A 59 -0.26 7.38 5.31
N ASP A 60 0.17 8.26 4.41
CA ASP A 60 1.57 8.53 4.10
C ASP A 60 1.94 9.88 4.72
N ARG A 61 2.61 9.83 5.89
CA ARG A 61 3.03 11.04 6.59
C ARG A 61 4.22 11.72 5.92
N THR A 62 5.02 10.99 5.16
CA THR A 62 6.16 11.57 4.42
C THR A 62 5.69 12.49 3.31
N GLY A 63 4.55 12.16 2.69
CA GLY A 63 3.90 12.97 1.66
C GLY A 63 2.70 13.79 2.10
N ASN A 64 2.35 13.80 3.41
CA ASN A 64 1.14 14.41 3.97
C ASN A 64 -0.14 14.09 3.16
N ARG A 65 -0.35 12.81 2.87
CA ARG A 65 -1.41 12.33 1.97
C ARG A 65 -1.96 10.98 2.42
N GLY A 66 -3.12 10.61 1.91
CA GLY A 66 -3.62 9.25 2.01
C GLY A 66 -3.12 8.39 0.85
N TYR A 67 -3.17 7.08 1.02
CA TYR A 67 -2.86 6.14 -0.05
C TYR A 67 -3.77 4.92 -0.02
N PHE A 68 -4.00 4.35 -1.19
CA PHE A 68 -4.66 3.08 -1.41
C PHE A 68 -3.78 2.21 -2.29
N THR A 69 -3.40 1.02 -1.82
CA THR A 69 -2.54 0.09 -2.55
C THR A 69 -3.22 -1.24 -2.72
N VAL A 70 -3.14 -1.79 -3.92
CA VAL A 70 -3.53 -3.17 -4.22
C VAL A 70 -2.30 -3.92 -4.71
N PHE A 71 -1.98 -5.00 -4.01
CA PHE A 71 -1.03 -6.00 -4.43
C PHE A 71 -1.80 -7.20 -4.99
N ASN A 72 -1.63 -7.49 -6.28
CA ASN A 72 -2.36 -8.54 -6.97
C ASN A 72 -1.58 -8.98 -8.23
N LYS A 73 -1.62 -10.26 -8.56
CA LYS A 73 -0.90 -10.82 -9.72
C LYS A 73 -1.47 -10.38 -11.08
N ASN A 74 -2.73 -9.98 -11.14
CA ASN A 74 -3.46 -9.58 -12.34
C ASN A 74 -3.04 -8.19 -12.86
N TRP A 75 -2.25 -7.44 -12.09
CA TRP A 75 -1.66 -6.18 -12.57
C TRP A 75 -0.81 -6.33 -13.84
N GLY A 76 -0.29 -7.53 -14.12
CA GLY A 76 0.62 -7.76 -15.23
C GLY A 76 1.98 -7.10 -14.99
N ALA A 77 2.56 -6.49 -16.03
CA ALA A 77 3.87 -5.85 -15.97
C ALA A 77 3.76 -4.41 -15.44
N ILE A 78 3.67 -4.27 -14.11
CA ILE A 78 3.83 -2.98 -13.43
C ILE A 78 5.29 -2.80 -12.99
N GLU A 79 5.85 -1.64 -13.33
CA GLU A 79 7.19 -1.19 -12.97
C GLU A 79 7.15 -0.24 -11.77
N ASP A 80 8.16 -0.30 -10.89
CA ASP A 80 8.23 0.58 -9.74
C ASP A 80 8.38 2.05 -10.17
N GLY A 81 7.52 2.91 -9.65
CA GLY A 81 7.47 4.34 -10.01
C GLY A 81 6.77 4.64 -11.33
N GLY A 82 6.37 3.63 -12.11
CA GLY A 82 5.58 3.82 -13.34
C GLY A 82 4.18 4.36 -13.03
N SER A 83 3.64 5.19 -13.92
CA SER A 83 2.29 5.77 -13.79
C SER A 83 1.30 5.06 -14.70
N TYR A 84 0.18 4.63 -14.15
CA TYR A 84 -0.84 3.85 -14.86
C TYR A 84 -2.23 4.45 -14.63
N PRO A 85 -3.02 4.72 -15.69
CA PRO A 85 -4.43 5.04 -15.51
C PRO A 85 -5.14 3.78 -15.00
N ILE A 86 -6.00 3.94 -14.00
CA ILE A 86 -6.82 2.87 -13.45
C ILE A 86 -8.22 3.40 -13.17
N THR A 87 -9.17 2.49 -13.07
CA THR A 87 -10.56 2.83 -12.74
C THR A 87 -10.99 2.09 -11.48
N PHE A 88 -11.64 2.81 -10.56
CA PHE A 88 -12.38 2.23 -9.45
C PHE A 88 -13.87 2.21 -9.79
N ASP A 89 -14.52 1.08 -9.57
CA ASP A 89 -15.97 0.95 -9.61
C ASP A 89 -16.47 0.68 -8.19
N LEU A 90 -17.19 1.64 -7.63
CA LEU A 90 -17.75 1.60 -6.30
C LEU A 90 -19.27 1.40 -6.41
N ASP A 91 -19.74 0.15 -6.33
CA ASP A 91 -21.15 -0.22 -6.53
C ASP A 91 -21.80 0.47 -7.76
N GLY A 92 -21.10 0.52 -8.90
CA GLY A 92 -21.57 1.09 -10.17
C GLY A 92 -21.18 2.55 -10.42
N GLU A 93 -20.61 3.25 -9.45
CA GLU A 93 -20.04 4.59 -9.67
C GLU A 93 -18.55 4.48 -10.02
N ARG A 94 -18.16 5.03 -11.18
CA ARG A 94 -16.79 4.94 -11.69
C ARG A 94 -15.97 6.18 -11.37
N PHE A 95 -14.73 5.96 -10.94
CA PHE A 95 -13.73 6.98 -10.65
C PHE A 95 -12.43 6.65 -11.38
N GLU A 96 -11.92 7.61 -12.14
CA GLU A 96 -10.61 7.50 -12.79
C GLU A 96 -9.50 7.98 -11.85
N ALA A 97 -8.39 7.26 -11.80
CA ALA A 97 -7.23 7.61 -11.00
C ALA A 97 -5.92 7.29 -11.73
N THR A 98 -4.84 7.90 -11.27
CA THR A 98 -3.47 7.49 -11.67
C THR A 98 -2.84 6.74 -10.51
N ALA A 99 -2.49 5.48 -10.75
CA ALA A 99 -1.74 4.66 -9.81
C ALA A 99 -0.25 4.66 -10.14
N ILE A 100 0.57 4.62 -9.10
CA ILE A 100 2.02 4.49 -9.19
C ILE A 100 2.40 3.05 -8.86
N GLY A 101 3.20 2.43 -9.72
CA GLY A 101 3.72 1.09 -9.48
C GLY A 101 4.57 1.04 -8.21
N ALA A 102 4.28 0.05 -7.37
CA ALA A 102 4.84 -0.11 -6.04
C ALA A 102 4.96 -1.61 -5.70
N ASN A 103 5.84 -2.31 -6.40
CA ASN A 103 6.05 -3.74 -6.20
C ASN A 103 6.70 -4.02 -4.84
N LYS A 104 6.39 -5.19 -4.28
CA LYS A 104 7.09 -5.74 -3.11
C LYS A 104 7.71 -7.08 -3.47
N GLY A 105 9.00 -7.05 -3.80
CA GLY A 105 9.71 -8.22 -4.32
C GLY A 105 9.03 -8.74 -5.59
N LYS A 106 8.53 -9.99 -5.56
CA LYS A 106 7.83 -10.59 -6.70
C LYS A 106 6.36 -10.19 -6.80
N VAL A 107 5.78 -9.62 -5.75
CA VAL A 107 4.36 -9.25 -5.72
C VAL A 107 4.17 -7.91 -6.42
N ARG A 108 3.32 -7.91 -7.45
CA ARG A 108 2.99 -6.71 -8.21
C ARG A 108 2.04 -5.82 -7.43
N GLY A 109 2.28 -4.52 -7.40
CA GLY A 109 1.46 -3.58 -6.66
C GLY A 109 1.32 -2.24 -7.34
N ALA A 110 0.18 -1.60 -7.16
CA ALA A 110 -0.08 -0.24 -7.63
C ALA A 110 -0.74 0.57 -6.51
N THR A 111 -0.31 1.82 -6.35
CA THR A 111 -0.73 2.73 -5.28
C THR A 111 -1.33 4.00 -5.84
N VAL A 112 -2.53 4.36 -5.41
CA VAL A 112 -3.09 5.69 -5.62
C VAL A 112 -2.84 6.52 -4.38
N PHE A 113 -2.32 7.73 -4.58
CA PHE A 113 -2.18 8.72 -3.52
C PHE A 113 -3.26 9.79 -3.68
N PHE A 114 -3.83 10.24 -2.58
CA PHE A 114 -4.91 11.23 -2.60
C PHE A 114 -4.78 12.20 -1.41
N THR A 115 -5.18 13.44 -1.63
CA THR A 115 -5.26 14.47 -0.58
C THR A 115 -6.69 14.87 -0.26
N ASP A 116 -7.63 14.65 -1.18
CA ASP A 116 -9.05 14.82 -0.91
C ASP A 116 -9.56 13.70 0.01
N ARG A 117 -10.65 13.99 0.71
CA ARG A 117 -11.32 12.99 1.56
C ARG A 117 -12.49 12.33 0.86
N GLU A 118 -12.86 12.80 -0.34
CA GLU A 118 -14.03 12.31 -1.07
C GLU A 118 -13.87 10.84 -1.43
N PHE A 119 -12.68 10.45 -1.90
CA PHE A 119 -12.38 9.06 -2.22
C PHE A 119 -12.55 8.12 -1.03
N VAL A 120 -12.02 8.51 0.15
CA VAL A 120 -12.15 7.73 1.39
C VAL A 120 -13.59 7.67 1.86
N HIS A 121 -14.33 8.78 1.74
CA HIS A 121 -15.75 8.83 2.08
C HIS A 121 -16.58 7.92 1.17
N ALA A 122 -16.29 7.90 -0.13
CA ALA A 122 -16.95 7.02 -1.08
C ALA A 122 -16.70 5.54 -0.72
N ILE A 123 -15.45 5.15 -0.46
CA ILE A 123 -15.11 3.79 0.01
C ILE A 123 -15.89 3.44 1.29
N ALA A 124 -15.98 4.36 2.25
CA ALA A 124 -16.65 4.09 3.53
C ALA A 124 -18.18 3.92 3.42
N GLN A 125 -18.79 4.34 2.31
CA GLN A 125 -20.24 4.31 2.08
C GLN A 125 -20.70 3.17 1.17
N ARG A 126 -19.77 2.43 0.58
CA ARG A 126 -20.02 1.44 -0.48
C ARG A 126 -19.76 0.03 0.05
N LYS A 127 -20.29 -0.98 -0.65
CA LYS A 127 -20.18 -2.39 -0.27
C LYS A 127 -19.02 -3.08 -0.97
N VAL A 128 -18.84 -2.79 -2.25
CA VAL A 128 -17.79 -3.39 -3.06
C VAL A 128 -17.03 -2.30 -3.82
N MET A 129 -15.71 -2.48 -3.91
CA MET A 129 -14.86 -1.74 -4.84
C MET A 129 -14.23 -2.74 -5.81
N THR A 130 -14.47 -2.56 -7.10
CA THR A 130 -13.74 -3.29 -8.15
C THR A 130 -12.67 -2.39 -8.75
N VAL A 131 -11.46 -2.91 -8.85
CA VAL A 131 -10.31 -2.20 -9.40
C VAL A 131 -10.04 -2.72 -10.81
N TYR A 132 -9.94 -1.81 -11.78
CA TYR A 132 -9.58 -2.12 -13.16
C TYR A 132 -8.24 -1.50 -13.52
N GLY A 133 -7.40 -2.26 -14.22
CA GLY A 133 -6.11 -1.80 -14.72
C GLY A 133 -6.23 -0.95 -16.00
N ALA A 134 -5.08 -0.50 -16.50
CA ALA A 134 -4.99 0.40 -17.64
C ALA A 134 -5.59 -0.14 -18.95
N GLU A 135 -5.66 -1.46 -19.11
CA GLU A 135 -6.26 -2.11 -20.29
C GLU A 135 -7.73 -2.51 -20.04
N GLY A 136 -8.32 -2.07 -18.93
CA GLY A 136 -9.70 -2.39 -18.53
C GLY A 136 -9.86 -3.79 -17.92
N GLN A 137 -8.78 -4.53 -17.72
CA GLN A 137 -8.80 -5.82 -17.05
C GLN A 137 -9.16 -5.67 -15.57
N GLU A 138 -10.03 -6.53 -15.05
CA GLU A 138 -10.33 -6.57 -13.63
C GLU A 138 -9.10 -7.07 -12.84
N ILE A 139 -8.67 -6.28 -11.87
CA ILE A 139 -7.58 -6.63 -10.97
C ILE A 139 -8.13 -7.45 -9.80
N MET A 140 -9.12 -6.89 -9.11
CA MET A 140 -9.86 -7.57 -8.04
C MET A 140 -11.13 -6.82 -7.66
N ALA A 141 -12.08 -7.54 -7.08
CA ALA A 141 -13.17 -6.98 -6.28
C ALA A 141 -12.85 -7.06 -4.78
N ILE A 142 -13.15 -6.01 -4.04
CA ILE A 142 -12.81 -5.81 -2.63
C ILE A 142 -14.10 -5.67 -1.84
N ASP A 143 -14.29 -6.51 -0.83
CA ASP A 143 -15.37 -6.33 0.15
C ASP A 143 -15.01 -5.16 1.08
N LEU A 144 -15.87 -4.14 1.10
CA LEU A 144 -15.70 -2.94 1.92
C LEU A 144 -16.41 -3.03 3.27
N LYS A 145 -16.97 -4.20 3.61
CA LYS A 145 -17.56 -4.44 4.92
C LYS A 145 -16.56 -4.14 6.03
N GLY A 146 -17.01 -3.32 6.98
CA GLY A 146 -16.21 -2.94 8.14
C GLY A 146 -15.15 -1.86 7.88
N THR A 147 -14.87 -1.49 6.62
CA THR A 147 -13.85 -0.50 6.25
C THR A 147 -14.06 0.85 6.94
N SER A 148 -15.30 1.34 7.00
CA SER A 148 -15.63 2.61 7.68
C SER A 148 -15.19 2.61 9.15
N LYS A 149 -15.50 1.54 9.89
CA LYS A 149 -15.06 1.41 11.29
C LYS A 149 -13.56 1.22 11.41
N ALA A 150 -12.96 0.37 10.57
CA ALA A 150 -11.51 0.19 10.57
C ALA A 150 -10.74 1.50 10.31
N LEU A 151 -11.27 2.37 9.42
CA LEU A 151 -10.71 3.69 9.17
C LEU A 151 -10.86 4.67 10.35
N GLU A 152 -11.91 4.55 11.16
CA GLU A 152 -11.99 5.30 12.43
C GLU A 152 -10.83 4.89 13.35
N TYR A 153 -10.56 3.59 13.50
CA TYR A 153 -9.41 3.12 14.29
C TYR A 153 -8.06 3.57 13.71
N ALA A 154 -7.90 3.56 12.37
CA ALA A 154 -6.70 4.08 11.72
C ALA A 154 -6.49 5.57 12.01
N ARG A 155 -7.57 6.36 12.03
CA ARG A 155 -7.51 7.78 12.37
C ARG A 155 -7.12 8.00 13.84
N GLU A 156 -7.66 7.23 14.77
CA GLU A 156 -7.26 7.33 16.18
C GLU A 156 -5.82 6.88 16.40
N CYS A 157 -5.40 5.79 15.75
CA CYS A 157 -3.99 5.38 15.68
C CYS A 157 -3.12 6.55 15.18
N GLN A 158 -3.55 7.21 14.10
CA GLN A 158 -2.78 8.28 13.48
C GLN A 158 -2.59 9.49 14.40
N LYS A 159 -3.61 9.87 15.17
CA LYS A 159 -3.51 10.92 16.20
C LYS A 159 -2.53 10.56 17.32
N ALA A 160 -2.41 9.26 17.64
CA ALA A 160 -1.47 8.79 18.65
C ALA A 160 -0.02 8.73 18.14
N GLN A 161 0.23 8.84 16.83
CA GLN A 161 1.58 8.87 16.25
C GLN A 161 2.22 10.27 16.21
N ASN A 162 1.62 11.26 16.87
CA ASN A 162 2.08 12.67 16.92
C ASN A 162 3.61 12.80 16.91
#